data_AF-X8DLL0-F1
#
_entry.id   AF-X8DLL0-F1
#
_cell.length_a   1.000
_cell.length_b   1.000
_cell.length_c   1.000
_cell.angle_alpha   90.00
_cell.angle_beta   90.00
_cell.angle_gamma   90.00
#
_symmetry.space_group_name_H-M   'P 1'
#
loop_
_entity.id
_entity.type
_entity.pdbx_description
1 polymer ?
#
loop_
_entity_poly.entity_id
_entity_poly.type
_entity_poly.pdbx_seq_one_letter_code
_entity_poly.pdbx_strand_id
1 'polypeptide(L)'
;MVPSPSMGREIKVQFQSGGPNSPAVYMLDGLRAQDDFNGWDINTPAFEWYYQSGLSMVMPVGGQSSWYTDWYSPACGKAGCQTYKWETFLTSELPQWLQANRQVKSTGSAAIGLSMAAASALNLANYHPQQFVYAGAMSGLLDPSQGMGPSLINLAMGDAGGYKAKDMWARKRTRRGAQRPAAKCRQDRRQQHPRLALLREWQTVGARR
;
A
#
# COMPACT_ATOMS: atom_id res chain seq x y z
N MET A 1 -8.98 6.36 -15.87
CA MET A 1 -7.57 6.70 -15.65
C MET A 1 -7.48 7.86 -14.67
N VAL A 2 -6.45 7.90 -13.85
CA VAL A 2 -6.16 8.98 -12.89
C VAL A 2 -4.72 9.46 -13.08
N PRO A 3 -4.47 10.74 -13.37
CA PRO A 3 -3.11 11.25 -13.54
C PRO A 3 -2.30 11.15 -12.23
N SER A 4 -1.06 10.65 -12.32
CA SER A 4 -0.10 10.70 -11.23
C SER A 4 1.11 11.55 -11.63
N PRO A 5 1.15 12.83 -11.24
CA PRO A 5 2.30 13.69 -11.47
C PRO A 5 3.61 13.11 -10.91
N SER A 6 3.57 12.55 -9.70
CA SER A 6 4.75 11.97 -9.05
C SER A 6 5.29 10.73 -9.75
N MET A 7 4.46 10.00 -10.50
CA MET A 7 4.86 8.84 -11.27
C MET A 7 5.01 9.10 -12.77
N GLY A 8 4.67 10.31 -13.24
CA GLY A 8 4.80 10.74 -14.63
C GLY A 8 3.94 9.94 -15.61
N ARG A 9 2.84 9.35 -15.15
CA ARG A 9 1.93 8.53 -15.96
C ARG A 9 0.51 8.54 -15.41
N GLU A 10 -0.43 8.08 -16.21
CA GLU A 10 -1.78 7.79 -15.70
C GLU A 10 -1.82 6.41 -15.03
N ILE A 11 -2.59 6.32 -13.95
CA ILE A 11 -2.83 5.09 -13.19
C ILE A 11 -4.26 4.64 -13.45
N LYS A 12 -4.43 3.37 -13.83
CA LYS A 12 -5.75 2.76 -13.92
C LYS A 12 -6.27 2.51 -12.50
N VAL A 13 -7.51 2.89 -12.27
CA VAL A 13 -8.20 2.67 -10.99
C VAL A 13 -9.58 2.14 -11.33
N GLN A 14 -9.86 0.90 -10.92
CA GLN A 14 -11.21 0.36 -11.00
C GLN A 14 -12.01 0.93 -9.83
N PHE A 15 -13.23 1.36 -10.12
CA PHE A 15 -13.97 2.22 -9.22
C PHE A 15 -15.47 1.95 -9.29
N GLN A 16 -16.09 1.88 -8.12
CA GLN A 16 -17.55 1.89 -7.96
C GLN A 16 -17.90 2.95 -6.91
N SER A 17 -18.77 3.89 -7.27
CA SER A 17 -19.20 4.92 -6.34
C SER A 17 -20.18 4.36 -5.30
N GLY A 18 -19.99 4.76 -4.05
CA GLY A 18 -20.99 4.60 -2.98
C GLY A 18 -22.00 5.75 -2.90
N GLY A 19 -21.93 6.71 -3.84
CA GLY A 19 -22.71 7.94 -3.85
C GLY A 19 -21.91 9.19 -3.44
N PRO A 20 -22.50 10.39 -3.55
CA PRO A 20 -21.86 11.64 -3.16
C PRO A 20 -21.44 11.63 -1.68
N ASN A 21 -20.23 12.10 -1.40
CA ASN A 21 -19.59 12.15 -0.09
C ASN A 21 -19.43 10.78 0.60
N SER A 22 -19.54 9.68 -0.13
CA SER A 22 -19.30 8.34 0.42
C SER A 22 -17.85 8.20 0.90
N PRO A 23 -17.61 7.53 2.05
CA PRO A 23 -16.28 7.07 2.43
C PRO A 23 -15.74 6.07 1.41
N ALA A 24 -14.41 5.98 1.28
CA ALA A 24 -13.78 5.06 0.35
C ALA A 24 -13.16 3.84 1.04
N VAL A 25 -13.18 2.70 0.36
CA VAL A 25 -12.44 1.49 0.70
C VAL A 25 -11.40 1.26 -0.39
N TYR A 26 -10.13 1.43 -0.04
CA TYR A 26 -8.99 1.19 -0.91
C TYR A 26 -8.58 -0.27 -0.81
N MET A 27 -8.83 -1.04 -1.87
CA MET A 27 -8.49 -2.46 -1.96
C MET A 27 -7.15 -2.62 -2.68
N LEU A 28 -6.11 -2.82 -1.88
CA LEU A 28 -4.71 -2.87 -2.30
C LEU A 28 -4.31 -4.31 -2.66
N ASP A 29 -3.73 -4.47 -3.84
CA ASP A 29 -3.41 -5.76 -4.43
C ASP A 29 -2.14 -6.40 -3.83
N GLY A 30 -1.91 -7.67 -4.11
CA GLY A 30 -0.77 -8.42 -3.65
C GLY A 30 0.53 -8.11 -4.40
N LEU A 31 1.55 -8.93 -4.11
CA LEU A 31 2.90 -8.77 -4.66
C LEU A 31 2.92 -8.79 -6.20
N ARG A 32 2.06 -9.59 -6.82
CA ARG A 32 1.99 -9.80 -8.28
C ARG A 32 0.91 -8.94 -8.96
N ALA A 33 0.60 -7.76 -8.42
CA ALA A 33 -0.38 -6.84 -9.00
C ALA A 33 -0.16 -6.66 -10.51
N GLN A 34 -1.22 -6.81 -11.30
CA GLN A 34 -1.18 -6.73 -12.76
C GLN A 34 -1.51 -5.31 -13.22
N ASP A 35 -1.10 -4.98 -14.45
CA ASP A 35 -1.29 -3.64 -15.02
C ASP A 35 -2.63 -3.47 -15.76
N ASP A 36 -3.41 -4.56 -15.90
CA ASP A 36 -4.74 -4.56 -16.53
C ASP A 36 -5.87 -4.51 -15.49
N PHE A 37 -5.86 -5.39 -14.48
CA PHE A 37 -6.90 -5.46 -13.44
C PHE A 37 -6.29 -5.70 -12.06
N ASN A 38 -6.97 -5.21 -11.04
CA ASN A 38 -6.61 -5.45 -9.64
C ASN A 38 -7.05 -6.87 -9.23
N GLY A 39 -6.20 -7.59 -8.51
CA GLY A 39 -6.44 -8.94 -8.04
C GLY A 39 -7.73 -9.11 -7.23
N TRP A 40 -8.21 -8.09 -6.54
CA TRP A 40 -9.50 -8.13 -5.85
C TRP A 40 -10.67 -8.32 -6.83
N ASP A 41 -10.68 -7.61 -7.96
CA ASP A 41 -11.72 -7.76 -8.98
C ASP A 41 -11.58 -9.08 -9.75
N ILE A 42 -10.35 -9.51 -10.03
CA ILE A 42 -10.09 -10.77 -10.73
C ILE A 42 -10.60 -11.98 -9.92
N ASN A 43 -10.40 -11.96 -8.60
CA ASN A 43 -10.56 -13.15 -7.77
C ASN A 43 -11.78 -13.10 -6.84
N THR A 44 -12.50 -11.99 -6.79
CA THR A 44 -13.67 -11.84 -5.91
C THR A 44 -14.74 -10.96 -6.54
N PRO A 45 -16.02 -11.16 -6.19
CA PRO A 45 -17.09 -10.25 -6.59
C PRO A 45 -17.16 -9.03 -5.65
N ALA A 46 -16.02 -8.41 -5.32
CA ALA A 46 -15.96 -7.32 -4.33
C ALA A 46 -16.82 -6.11 -4.71
N PHE A 47 -16.92 -5.76 -6.00
CA PHE A 47 -17.83 -4.68 -6.42
C PHE A 47 -19.29 -5.04 -6.13
N GLU A 48 -19.71 -6.28 -6.37
CA GLU A 48 -21.07 -6.75 -6.09
C GLU A 48 -21.38 -6.73 -4.59
N TRP A 49 -20.47 -7.24 -3.75
CA TRP A 49 -20.65 -7.26 -2.29
C TRP A 49 -20.83 -5.87 -1.69
N TYR A 50 -20.17 -4.86 -2.25
CA TYR A 50 -20.21 -3.49 -1.76
C TYR A 50 -21.18 -2.59 -2.55
N TYR A 51 -21.91 -3.14 -3.51
CA TYR A 51 -22.95 -2.39 -4.21
C TYR A 51 -24.03 -1.93 -3.23
N GLN A 52 -24.44 -0.66 -3.33
CA GLN A 52 -25.41 -0.02 -2.42
C GLN A 52 -25.02 -0.01 -0.93
N SER A 53 -23.78 -0.34 -0.57
CA SER A 53 -23.30 -0.29 0.81
C SER A 53 -23.12 1.14 1.36
N GLY A 54 -23.16 2.16 0.50
CA GLY A 54 -22.77 3.53 0.83
C GLY A 54 -21.25 3.77 0.85
N LEU A 55 -20.45 2.78 0.44
CA LEU A 55 -18.98 2.86 0.37
C LEU A 55 -18.51 2.90 -1.08
N SER A 56 -17.58 3.81 -1.37
CA SER A 56 -16.89 3.86 -2.67
C SER A 56 -15.76 2.85 -2.70
N MET A 57 -15.78 1.94 -3.67
CA MET A 57 -14.73 0.94 -3.87
C MET A 57 -13.65 1.51 -4.79
N VAL A 58 -12.40 1.48 -4.32
CA VAL A 58 -11.24 2.03 -5.02
C VAL A 58 -10.16 0.95 -5.14
N MET A 59 -9.95 0.45 -6.34
CA MET A 59 -8.98 -0.61 -6.65
C MET A 59 -7.91 -0.06 -7.59
N PRO A 60 -6.78 0.47 -7.07
CA PRO A 60 -5.67 0.90 -7.91
C PRO A 60 -5.07 -0.31 -8.63
N VAL A 61 -4.83 -0.17 -9.93
CA VAL A 61 -4.27 -1.21 -10.80
C VAL A 61 -2.77 -0.97 -11.01
N GLY A 62 -2.00 -2.05 -11.10
CA GLY A 62 -0.55 -2.03 -11.28
C GLY A 62 0.21 -1.94 -9.97
N GLY A 63 1.52 -1.70 -10.10
CA GLY A 63 2.40 -1.55 -8.93
C GLY A 63 2.90 -2.88 -8.39
N GLN A 64 3.16 -3.85 -9.27
CA GLN A 64 3.83 -5.10 -8.93
C GLN A 64 5.06 -4.82 -8.05
N SER A 65 5.19 -5.57 -6.95
CA SER A 65 6.30 -5.45 -5.99
C SER A 65 6.49 -4.08 -5.34
N SER A 66 5.56 -3.14 -5.47
CA SER A 66 5.74 -1.74 -5.04
C SER A 66 5.73 -1.50 -3.54
N TRP A 67 5.16 -2.41 -2.75
CA TRP A 67 4.79 -2.22 -1.35
C TRP A 67 3.95 -0.96 -1.11
N TYR A 68 3.25 -0.47 -2.14
CA TYR A 68 2.50 0.78 -2.15
C TYR A 68 3.22 1.94 -1.44
N THR A 69 4.54 2.03 -1.66
CA THR A 69 5.42 3.02 -1.03
C THR A 69 6.10 3.92 -2.05
N ASP A 70 6.72 4.99 -1.57
CA ASP A 70 7.53 5.87 -2.39
C ASP A 70 8.97 5.36 -2.44
N TRP A 71 9.41 4.96 -3.63
CA TRP A 71 10.74 4.40 -3.84
C TRP A 71 11.81 5.50 -3.89
N TYR A 72 13.03 5.16 -3.47
CA TYR A 72 14.17 6.06 -3.56
C TYR A 72 14.78 6.15 -4.97
N SER A 73 14.71 5.06 -5.74
CA SER A 73 15.23 4.96 -7.10
C SER A 73 14.15 4.43 -8.05
N PRO A 74 14.31 4.56 -9.38
CA PRO A 74 13.39 3.94 -10.33
C PRO A 74 13.21 2.44 -10.04
N ALA A 75 11.97 1.98 -10.09
CA ALA A 75 11.60 0.58 -9.94
C ALA A 75 11.90 -0.15 -11.25
N CYS A 76 13.12 -0.67 -11.38
CA CYS A 76 13.57 -1.41 -12.56
C CYS A 76 13.47 -2.91 -12.33
N GLY A 77 12.70 -3.58 -13.19
CA GLY A 77 12.50 -5.03 -13.21
C GLY A 77 12.72 -5.62 -14.61
N LYS A 78 12.22 -6.83 -14.84
CA LYS A 78 12.33 -7.57 -16.11
C LYS A 78 11.67 -6.85 -17.29
N ALA A 79 10.59 -6.10 -17.03
CA ALA A 79 9.82 -5.39 -18.05
C ALA A 79 10.29 -3.93 -18.30
N GLY A 80 11.40 -3.50 -17.69
CA GLY A 80 11.90 -2.13 -17.77
C GLY A 80 11.77 -1.38 -16.44
N CYS A 81 11.84 -0.04 -16.51
CA CYS A 81 11.85 0.83 -15.34
C CYS A 81 10.58 1.68 -15.26
N GLN A 82 10.02 1.77 -14.05
CA GLN A 82 8.90 2.66 -13.74
C GLN A 82 9.25 3.56 -12.53
N THR A 83 8.60 4.71 -12.43
CA THR A 83 8.66 5.54 -11.22
C THR A 83 7.59 5.06 -10.24
N TYR A 84 7.99 4.63 -9.04
CA TYR A 84 7.06 4.23 -7.99
C TYR A 84 6.99 5.29 -6.89
N LYS A 85 5.85 5.99 -6.84
CA LYS A 85 5.46 6.97 -5.82
C LYS A 85 4.05 6.68 -5.34
N TRP A 86 3.82 5.42 -4.97
CA TRP A 86 2.49 4.92 -4.64
C TRP A 86 1.94 5.49 -3.33
N GLU A 87 2.78 5.81 -2.35
CA GLU A 87 2.28 6.45 -1.13
C GLU A 87 1.82 7.87 -1.44
N THR A 88 2.58 8.63 -2.25
CA THR A 88 2.17 9.94 -2.74
C THR A 88 0.85 9.84 -3.52
N PHE A 89 0.74 8.92 -4.47
CA PHE A 89 -0.48 8.75 -5.26
C PHE A 89 -1.69 8.40 -4.39
N LEU A 90 -1.58 7.43 -3.49
CA LEU A 90 -2.69 6.98 -2.65
C LEU A 90 -3.09 7.99 -1.57
N THR A 91 -2.17 8.85 -1.14
CA THR A 91 -2.41 9.77 0.00
C THR A 91 -2.66 11.22 -0.40
N SER A 92 -2.43 11.57 -1.67
CA SER A 92 -2.65 12.94 -2.15
C SER A 92 -3.32 12.97 -3.52
N GLU A 93 -2.68 12.40 -4.55
CA GLU A 93 -3.13 12.57 -5.94
C GLU A 93 -4.50 11.91 -6.18
N LEU A 94 -4.65 10.65 -5.78
CA LEU A 94 -5.87 9.88 -5.94
C LEU A 94 -7.06 10.41 -5.10
N PRO A 95 -6.95 10.65 -3.78
CA PRO A 95 -8.08 11.15 -3.00
C PRO A 95 -8.54 12.55 -3.46
N GLN A 96 -7.61 13.43 -3.88
CA GLN A 96 -7.96 14.73 -4.45
C GLN A 96 -8.70 14.57 -5.77
N TRP A 97 -8.21 13.70 -6.66
CA TRP A 97 -8.87 13.44 -7.94
C TRP A 97 -10.26 12.84 -7.75
N LEU A 98 -10.41 11.85 -6.85
CA LEU A 98 -11.70 11.22 -6.56
C LEU A 98 -12.69 12.22 -5.92
N GLN A 99 -12.22 13.09 -5.04
CA GLN A 99 -13.06 14.14 -4.47
C GLN A 99 -13.57 15.11 -5.55
N ALA A 100 -12.67 15.63 -6.37
CA ALA A 100 -13.01 16.61 -7.41
C ALA A 100 -13.88 16.02 -8.53
N ASN A 101 -13.65 14.76 -8.91
CA ASN A 101 -14.24 14.18 -10.13
C ASN A 101 -15.34 13.15 -9.85
N ARG A 102 -15.41 12.61 -8.63
CA ARG A 102 -16.34 11.53 -8.25
C ARG A 102 -17.05 11.78 -6.91
N GLN A 103 -16.85 12.96 -6.31
CA GLN A 103 -17.47 13.36 -5.04
C GLN A 103 -17.20 12.39 -3.89
N VAL A 104 -16.09 11.66 -3.94
CA VAL A 104 -15.70 10.74 -2.86
C VAL A 104 -15.11 11.55 -1.70
N LYS A 105 -15.43 11.18 -0.47
CA LYS A 105 -14.83 11.82 0.71
C LYS A 105 -13.34 11.51 0.77
N SER A 106 -12.49 12.53 0.84
CA SER A 106 -11.03 12.38 0.90
C SER A 106 -10.47 11.96 2.26
N THR A 107 -11.33 11.87 3.30
CA THR A 107 -10.98 11.49 4.68
C THR A 107 -11.90 10.41 5.22
N GLY A 108 -11.48 9.72 6.28
CA GLY A 108 -12.32 8.66 6.89
C GLY A 108 -12.48 7.42 6.02
N SER A 109 -11.49 7.13 5.18
CA SER A 109 -11.40 5.94 4.33
C SER A 109 -10.87 4.73 5.08
N ALA A 110 -11.03 3.55 4.48
CA ALA A 110 -10.37 2.31 4.87
C ALA A 110 -9.31 1.91 3.84
N ALA A 111 -8.18 1.37 4.29
CA ALA A 111 -7.21 0.67 3.44
C ALA A 111 -7.23 -0.82 3.77
N ILE A 112 -7.46 -1.68 2.80
CA ILE A 112 -7.47 -3.14 2.97
C ILE A 112 -6.47 -3.72 1.99
N GLY A 113 -5.46 -4.43 2.51
CA GLY A 113 -4.39 -5.00 1.70
C GLY A 113 -4.10 -6.45 2.06
N LEU A 114 -3.73 -7.23 1.04
CA LEU A 114 -3.30 -8.61 1.18
C LEU A 114 -1.83 -8.79 0.81
N SER A 115 -1.19 -9.83 1.37
CA SER A 115 0.21 -10.17 1.08
C SER A 115 1.15 -8.97 1.30
N MET A 116 1.85 -8.52 0.26
CA MET A 116 2.66 -7.31 0.23
C MET A 116 1.93 -6.09 0.79
N ALA A 117 0.66 -5.89 0.41
CA ALA A 117 -0.09 -4.70 0.77
C ALA A 117 -0.66 -4.70 2.19
N ALA A 118 -0.59 -5.82 2.91
CA ALA A 118 -1.08 -5.87 4.29
C ALA A 118 -0.29 -4.91 5.20
N ALA A 119 1.04 -4.92 5.10
CA ALA A 119 1.90 -3.96 5.81
C ALA A 119 1.68 -2.54 5.29
N SER A 120 1.44 -2.37 3.99
CA SER A 120 1.15 -1.06 3.39
C SER A 120 -0.13 -0.43 3.92
N ALA A 121 -1.22 -1.20 4.06
CA ALA A 121 -2.48 -0.72 4.62
C ALA A 121 -2.31 -0.20 6.05
N LEU A 122 -1.57 -0.94 6.89
CA LEU A 122 -1.24 -0.51 8.25
C LEU A 122 -0.37 0.77 8.26
N ASN A 123 0.63 0.85 7.36
CA ASN A 123 1.48 2.04 7.25
C ASN A 123 0.69 3.27 6.80
N LEU A 124 -0.24 3.11 5.85
CA LEU A 124 -1.11 4.20 5.39
C LEU A 124 -1.95 4.74 6.55
N ALA A 125 -2.58 3.88 7.35
CA ALA A 125 -3.32 4.31 8.54
C ALA A 125 -2.43 4.92 9.63
N ASN A 126 -1.21 4.41 9.80
CA ASN A 126 -0.29 4.94 10.82
C ASN A 126 0.26 6.34 10.46
N TYR A 127 0.57 6.59 9.18
CA TYR A 127 1.16 7.85 8.74
C TYR A 127 0.15 8.87 8.21
N HIS A 128 -1.05 8.43 7.81
CA HIS A 128 -2.11 9.28 7.26
C HIS A 128 -3.45 9.03 7.99
N PRO A 129 -3.50 9.18 9.33
CA PRO A 129 -4.63 8.71 10.15
C PRO A 129 -5.94 9.47 9.93
N GLN A 130 -5.90 10.68 9.38
CA GLN A 130 -7.12 11.41 9.00
C GLN A 130 -7.74 10.84 7.72
N GLN A 131 -6.90 10.37 6.80
CA GLN A 131 -7.35 9.75 5.56
C GLN A 131 -7.79 8.31 5.81
N PHE A 132 -6.95 7.49 6.45
CA PHE A 132 -7.20 6.08 6.67
C PHE A 132 -7.47 5.80 8.14
N VAL A 133 -8.75 5.79 8.51
CA VAL A 133 -9.20 5.55 9.89
C VAL A 133 -9.35 4.05 10.20
N TYR A 134 -9.33 3.22 9.16
CA TYR A 134 -9.42 1.77 9.25
C TYR A 134 -8.35 1.11 8.37
N ALA A 135 -7.73 0.04 8.87
CA ALA A 135 -6.80 -0.78 8.10
C ALA A 135 -7.12 -2.27 8.24
N GLY A 136 -7.27 -2.96 7.11
CA GLY A 136 -7.34 -4.41 7.02
C GLY A 136 -6.04 -4.98 6.47
N ALA A 137 -5.46 -5.96 7.15
CA ALA A 137 -4.18 -6.56 6.79
C ALA A 137 -4.33 -8.09 6.73
N MET A 138 -4.19 -8.67 5.53
CA MET A 138 -4.40 -10.10 5.29
C MET A 138 -3.11 -10.77 4.83
N SER A 139 -2.66 -11.78 5.58
CA SER A 139 -1.58 -12.69 5.17
C SER A 139 -0.29 -12.02 4.70
N GLY A 140 0.15 -10.95 5.38
CA GLY A 140 1.39 -10.24 5.05
C GLY A 140 2.45 -10.30 6.15
N LEU A 141 3.69 -9.98 5.76
CA LEU A 141 4.82 -9.84 6.66
C LEU A 141 4.75 -8.47 7.37
N LEU A 142 4.36 -8.48 8.64
CA LEU A 142 4.07 -7.24 9.39
C LEU A 142 5.30 -6.64 10.09
N ASP A 143 6.42 -7.35 10.12
CA ASP A 143 7.72 -6.93 10.65
C ASP A 143 8.81 -6.92 9.56
N PRO A 144 8.62 -6.21 8.43
CA PRO A 144 9.46 -6.30 7.24
C PRO A 144 10.92 -5.90 7.45
N SER A 145 11.24 -5.18 8.53
CA SER A 145 12.60 -4.73 8.86
C SER A 145 13.37 -5.68 9.78
N GLN A 146 12.71 -6.68 10.36
CA GLN A 146 13.29 -7.54 11.40
C GLN A 146 13.80 -8.86 10.83
N GLY A 147 14.85 -9.42 11.44
CA GLY A 147 15.40 -10.73 11.11
C GLY A 147 15.65 -10.94 9.61
N MET A 148 15.05 -11.98 9.05
CA MET A 148 15.15 -12.33 7.63
C MET A 148 14.20 -11.51 6.72
N GLY A 149 13.39 -10.62 7.28
CA GLY A 149 12.40 -9.83 6.55
C GLY A 149 12.95 -9.13 5.31
N PRO A 150 14.02 -8.31 5.41
CA PRO A 150 14.59 -7.61 4.26
C PRO A 150 15.05 -8.56 3.14
N SER A 151 15.61 -9.72 3.50
CA SER A 151 16.06 -10.74 2.54
C SER A 151 14.89 -11.44 1.85
N LEU A 152 13.85 -11.81 2.60
CA LEU A 152 12.64 -12.42 2.07
C LEU A 152 11.89 -11.48 1.13
N ILE A 153 11.82 -10.20 1.50
CA ILE A 153 11.23 -9.15 0.64
C ILE A 153 12.02 -9.03 -0.66
N ASN A 154 13.34 -8.96 -0.59
CA ASN A 154 14.16 -8.86 -1.80
C ASN A 154 14.02 -10.10 -2.70
N LEU A 155 13.96 -11.30 -2.11
CA LEU A 155 13.73 -12.54 -2.84
C LEU A 155 12.36 -12.53 -3.54
N ALA A 156 11.31 -12.18 -2.80
CA ALA A 156 9.94 -12.12 -3.33
C ALA A 156 9.81 -11.09 -4.46
N MET A 157 10.40 -9.90 -4.30
CA MET A 157 10.42 -8.87 -5.35
C MET A 157 11.22 -9.28 -6.59
N GLY A 158 12.30 -10.03 -6.41
CA GLY A 158 13.09 -10.57 -7.51
C GLY A 158 12.31 -11.61 -8.32
N ASP A 159 11.53 -12.45 -7.64
CA ASP A 159 10.65 -13.41 -8.30
C ASP A 159 9.46 -12.72 -9.00
N ALA A 160 8.80 -11.79 -8.30
CA ALA A 160 7.68 -10.99 -8.81
C ALA A 160 8.15 -9.76 -9.60
N GLY A 161 8.70 -10.00 -10.79
CA GLY A 161 9.04 -8.95 -11.75
C GLY A 161 10.51 -8.53 -11.76
N GLY A 162 11.39 -9.15 -10.98
CA GLY A 162 12.83 -8.87 -11.01
C GLY A 162 13.23 -7.57 -10.32
N TYR A 163 12.39 -7.05 -9.42
CA TYR A 163 12.66 -5.82 -8.71
C TYR A 163 13.65 -6.03 -7.55
N LYS A 164 14.22 -4.93 -7.04
CA LYS A 164 15.26 -4.96 -6.01
C LYS A 164 14.85 -4.11 -4.81
N ALA A 165 14.82 -4.70 -3.61
CA ALA A 165 14.42 -4.00 -2.39
C ALA A 165 15.31 -2.79 -2.07
N LYS A 166 16.57 -2.80 -2.52
CA LYS A 166 17.50 -1.67 -2.37
C LYS A 166 17.04 -0.42 -3.11
N ASP A 167 16.36 -0.55 -4.25
CA ASP A 167 15.88 0.60 -5.01
C ASP A 167 14.66 1.23 -4.35
N MET A 168 13.92 0.43 -3.56
CA MET A 168 12.75 0.81 -2.79
C MET A 168 13.10 1.58 -1.51
N TRP A 169 13.79 0.94 -0.55
CA TRP A 169 14.00 1.50 0.79
C TRP A 169 15.45 1.85 1.15
N ALA A 170 16.44 1.54 0.31
CA ALA A 170 17.80 1.98 0.57
C ALA A 170 18.04 3.38 0.01
N ARG A 171 18.54 4.29 0.85
CA ARG A 171 19.05 5.58 0.37
C ARG A 171 20.29 5.35 -0.49
N LYS A 172 20.40 6.06 -1.62
CA LYS A 172 21.66 6.13 -2.37
C LYS A 172 22.76 6.64 -1.44
N ARG A 173 23.89 5.91 -1.37
CA ARG A 173 25.06 6.34 -0.60
C ARG A 173 25.63 7.60 -1.25
N THR A 174 25.37 8.78 -0.69
CA THR A 174 26.09 10.00 -1.05
C THR A 174 27.54 9.89 -0.59
N ARG A 175 28.49 10.49 -1.31
CA ARG A 175 29.95 10.37 -1.14
C ARG A 175 30.53 10.71 0.25
N ARG A 176 29.72 11.10 1.24
CA ARG A 176 30.11 11.19 2.65
C ARG A 176 29.54 9.98 3.39
N GLY A 177 30.41 9.04 3.73
CA GLY A 177 30.06 7.74 4.30
C GLY A 177 29.26 7.86 5.60
N ALA A 178 27.95 7.59 5.51
CA ALA A 178 27.13 7.10 6.61
C ALA A 178 25.86 6.45 6.03
N GLN A 179 25.76 5.13 6.10
CA GLN A 179 24.48 4.43 5.89
C GLN A 179 23.63 4.65 7.14
N ARG A 180 22.58 5.48 7.03
CA ARG A 180 21.47 5.44 7.99
C ARG A 180 20.45 4.46 7.44
N PRO A 181 20.04 3.41 8.18
CA PRO A 181 18.92 2.57 7.77
C PRO A 181 17.67 3.43 7.54
N ALA A 182 16.80 3.00 6.62
CA ALA A 182 15.60 3.74 6.22
C ALA A 182 14.84 4.24 7.45
N ALA A 183 14.56 5.54 7.52
CA ALA A 183 13.92 6.17 8.68
C ALA A 183 12.56 5.53 9.03
N LYS A 184 11.86 4.93 8.04
CA LYS A 184 10.62 4.17 8.25
C LYS A 184 10.85 2.74 8.78
N CYS A 185 11.97 2.08 8.45
CA CYS A 185 12.36 0.81 9.08
C CYS A 185 12.86 0.99 10.52
N ARG A 186 13.18 2.22 10.93
CA ARG A 186 13.64 2.58 12.29
C ARG A 186 12.47 2.95 13.21
N GLN A 187 11.29 2.37 13.00
CA GLN A 187 10.15 2.47 13.92
C GLN A 187 10.34 1.55 15.13
N ASP A 188 11.57 1.44 15.60
CA ASP A 188 11.96 0.59 16.71
C ASP A 188 12.05 1.48 17.97
N ARG A 189 11.09 1.25 18.88
CA ARG A 189 11.01 1.64 20.31
C ARG A 189 10.33 2.94 20.77
N ARG A 190 10.19 4.03 20.00
CA ARG A 190 9.65 5.29 20.59
C ARG A 190 8.19 5.63 20.28
N GLN A 191 7.53 4.92 19.37
CA GLN A 191 6.13 5.17 19.00
C GLN A 191 5.20 3.98 19.29
N GLN A 192 5.57 3.09 20.22
CA GLN A 192 4.60 2.19 20.84
C GLN A 192 3.73 3.01 21.81
N HIS A 193 2.84 3.84 21.25
CA HIS A 193 1.64 4.30 21.96
C HIS A 193 0.62 3.14 21.98
N PRO A 194 -0.31 3.11 22.96
CA PRO A 194 -0.94 1.89 23.46
C PRO A 194 -1.86 1.12 22.49
N ARG A 195 -2.09 1.61 21.26
CA ARG A 195 -2.92 0.90 20.26
C ARG A 195 -2.24 -0.32 19.62
N LEU A 196 -0.91 -0.35 19.56
CA LEU A 196 -0.17 -1.52 19.04
C LEU A 196 -0.08 -2.67 20.07
N ALA A 197 -0.32 -2.40 21.35
CA ALA A 197 -0.37 -3.44 22.38
C ALA A 197 -1.57 -4.37 22.17
N LEU A 198 -2.73 -3.82 21.77
CA LEU A 198 -3.92 -4.60 21.45
C LEU A 198 -3.70 -5.59 20.28
N LEU A 199 -2.91 -5.24 19.27
CA LEU A 199 -2.65 -6.14 18.13
C LEU A 199 -1.81 -7.38 18.52
N ARG A 200 -0.94 -7.27 19.54
CA ARG A 200 -0.19 -8.43 20.06
C ARG A 200 -1.06 -9.40 20.86
N GLU A 201 -2.09 -8.91 21.53
CA GLU A 201 -3.03 -9.76 22.30
C GLU A 201 -3.93 -10.62 21.40
N TRP A 202 -4.25 -10.17 20.19
CA TRP A 202 -5.05 -10.97 19.26
C TRP A 202 -4.28 -12.17 18.67
N GLN A 203 -2.96 -12.06 18.48
CA GLN A 203 -2.15 -13.18 17.98
C GLN A 203 -1.99 -14.30 19.01
N THR A 204 -1.98 -13.99 20.31
CA THR A 204 -1.86 -15.00 21.37
C THR A 204 -3.19 -15.70 21.69
N VAL A 205 -4.33 -15.03 21.48
CA VAL A 205 -5.65 -15.64 21.71
C VAL A 205 -6.06 -16.59 20.57
N GLY A 206 -5.62 -16.34 19.34
CA GLY A 206 -5.90 -17.21 18.18
C GLY A 206 -5.15 -18.55 18.15
N ALA A 207 -4.13 -18.74 19.00
CA ALA A 207 -3.34 -19.98 19.07
C ALA A 207 -3.81 -20.95 20.17
N ARG A 208 -4.93 -20.65 20.85
CA ARG A 208 -5.59 -21.56 21.80
C ARG A 208 -7.07 -21.71 21.46
N ARG A 209 -7.38 -22.31 20.32
CA ARG A 209 -8.59 -23.11 20.11
C ARG A 209 -8.27 -24.26 19.17
#